data_AF-A0A3N4HNF9-F1
#
_entry.id   AF-A0A3N4HNF9-F1
#
_cell.length_a   1.000
_cell.length_b   1.000
_cell.length_c   1.000
_cell.angle_alpha   90.00
_cell.angle_beta   90.00
_cell.angle_gamma   90.00
#
_symmetry.space_group_name_H-M   'P 1'
#
loop_
_entity.id
_entity.type
_entity.pdbx_description
1 polymer ?
#
loop_
_entity_poly.entity_id
_entity_poly.type
_entity_poly.pdbx_seq_one_letter_code
_entity_poly.pdbx_strand_id
1 'polypeptide(L)'
;MPPKRTSKPKNPATPNSPSDPPPLPLKLRLRITRLQAKRRNFVARRDLFLSRSLAAITYFSAMGERCGVPPVLGKMKGSFIDSCPKGNFDTTLTADNIYSEEISVKLGEAWLEKARKSFVPIELAMDASNSGNKKRFLEAFQDLDKTAIPGLSLFTDELMADWERRVKEAGIFVEG
;
A
#
# COMPACT_ATOMS: atom_id res chain seq x y z
N MET A 1 -51.73 -35.79 -14.74
CA MET A 1 -51.22 -36.54 -13.58
C MET A 1 -50.73 -35.55 -12.54
N PRO A 2 -51.27 -35.54 -11.30
CA PRO A 2 -50.79 -34.62 -10.26
C PRO A 2 -49.49 -35.16 -9.62
N PRO A 3 -48.51 -34.30 -9.27
CA PRO A 3 -47.26 -34.74 -8.67
C PRO A 3 -47.45 -35.20 -7.23
N LYS A 4 -46.89 -36.37 -6.91
CA LYS A 4 -46.84 -36.97 -5.56
C LYS A 4 -46.07 -36.07 -4.59
N ARG A 5 -46.72 -35.69 -3.50
CA ARG A 5 -46.14 -34.96 -2.36
C ARG A 5 -45.19 -35.88 -1.60
N THR A 6 -43.88 -35.67 -1.71
CA THR A 6 -42.87 -36.36 -0.88
C THR A 6 -42.78 -35.67 0.48
N SER A 7 -43.16 -36.40 1.53
CA SER A 7 -43.03 -35.98 2.93
C SER A 7 -41.56 -35.82 3.31
N LYS A 8 -41.19 -34.61 3.79
CA LYS A 8 -39.85 -34.27 4.27
C LYS A 8 -39.53 -35.06 5.55
N PRO A 9 -38.36 -35.71 5.66
CA PRO A 9 -37.95 -36.37 6.89
C PRO A 9 -37.71 -35.33 7.99
N LYS A 10 -38.26 -35.61 9.17
CA LYS A 10 -38.11 -34.82 10.39
C LYS A 10 -36.72 -35.11 10.95
N ASN A 11 -35.77 -34.18 10.80
CA ASN A 11 -34.44 -34.36 11.36
C ASN A 11 -34.53 -34.52 12.90
N PRO A 12 -33.84 -35.51 13.49
CA PRO A 12 -33.80 -35.70 14.92
C PRO A 12 -33.11 -34.50 15.58
N ALA A 13 -33.69 -34.03 16.68
CA ALA A 13 -33.15 -32.95 17.50
C ALA A 13 -31.77 -33.36 18.03
N THR A 14 -30.74 -32.62 17.61
CA THR A 14 -29.37 -32.81 18.10
C THR A 14 -29.31 -32.43 19.59
N PRO A 15 -28.72 -33.26 20.46
CA PRO A 15 -28.65 -32.98 21.89
C PRO A 15 -27.57 -31.94 22.19
N ASN A 16 -27.95 -30.94 23.00
CA ASN A 16 -27.11 -30.13 23.87
C ASN A 16 -25.75 -29.69 23.30
N SER A 17 -25.78 -28.63 22.49
CA SER A 17 -24.57 -27.82 22.27
C SER A 17 -24.02 -27.35 23.62
N PRO A 18 -22.70 -27.44 23.84
CA PRO A 18 -22.05 -26.87 25.01
C PRO A 18 -22.45 -25.39 25.13
N SER A 19 -22.85 -24.98 26.34
CA SER A 19 -23.40 -23.67 26.63
C SER A 19 -22.54 -22.57 25.99
N ASP A 20 -23.07 -21.91 24.96
CA ASP A 20 -22.39 -20.78 24.35
C ASP A 20 -22.05 -19.76 25.44
N PRO A 21 -20.81 -19.22 25.45
CA PRO A 21 -20.45 -18.19 26.41
C PRO A 21 -21.46 -17.04 26.33
N PRO A 22 -21.81 -16.41 27.46
CA PRO A 22 -22.78 -15.34 27.49
C PRO A 22 -22.36 -14.24 26.50
N PRO A 23 -23.31 -13.69 25.74
CA PRO A 23 -22.99 -12.72 24.70
C PRO A 23 -22.30 -11.50 25.30
N LEU A 24 -21.23 -11.04 24.64
CA LEU A 24 -20.48 -9.86 25.06
C LEU A 24 -21.40 -8.64 25.23
N PRO A 25 -21.08 -7.70 26.15
CA PRO A 25 -21.83 -6.47 26.32
C PRO A 25 -22.03 -5.73 24.99
N LEU A 26 -23.23 -5.17 24.76
CA LEU A 26 -23.58 -4.50 23.49
C LEU A 26 -22.57 -3.43 23.07
N LYS A 27 -22.10 -2.63 24.04
CA LYS A 27 -21.07 -1.60 23.81
C LYS A 27 -19.77 -2.19 23.27
N LEU A 28 -19.33 -3.31 23.84
CA LEU A 28 -18.11 -4.00 23.39
C LEU A 28 -18.30 -4.59 21.99
N ARG A 29 -19.43 -5.23 21.72
CA ARG A 29 -19.75 -5.77 20.38
C ARG A 29 -19.73 -4.69 19.29
N LEU A 30 -20.31 -3.52 19.56
CA LEU A 30 -20.28 -2.39 18.64
C LEU A 30 -18.86 -1.87 18.41
N ARG A 31 -18.05 -1.79 19.47
CA ARG A 31 -16.65 -1.37 19.39
C ARG A 31 -15.82 -2.35 18.54
N ILE A 32 -15.97 -3.66 18.77
CA ILE A 32 -15.35 -4.72 17.98
C ILE A 32 -15.72 -4.60 16.50
N THR A 33 -17.01 -4.45 16.21
CA THR A 33 -17.51 -4.32 14.83
C THR A 33 -16.89 -3.13 14.10
N ARG A 34 -16.82 -1.96 14.77
CA ARG A 34 -16.19 -0.76 14.23
C ARG A 34 -14.69 -0.96 14.00
N LEU A 35 -14.00 -1.59 14.94
CA LEU A 35 -12.56 -1.88 14.81
C LEU A 35 -12.28 -2.83 13.66
N GLN A 36 -13.07 -3.89 13.49
CA GLN A 36 -12.97 -4.81 12.35
C GLN A 36 -13.19 -4.10 11.00
N ALA A 37 -14.15 -3.18 10.92
CA ALA A 37 -14.35 -2.37 9.72
C ALA A 37 -13.13 -1.48 9.44
N LYS A 38 -12.59 -0.81 10.46
CA LYS A 38 -11.37 0.02 10.33
C LYS A 38 -10.16 -0.81 9.88
N ARG A 39 -9.94 -1.99 10.47
CA ARG A 39 -8.86 -2.90 10.08
C ARG A 39 -8.95 -3.30 8.60
N ARG A 40 -10.13 -3.73 8.14
CA ARG A 40 -10.34 -4.10 6.73
C ARG A 40 -10.04 -2.92 5.79
N ASN A 41 -10.54 -1.74 6.12
CA ASN A 41 -10.29 -0.53 5.33
C ASN A 41 -8.82 -0.10 5.33
N PHE A 42 -8.12 -0.27 6.45
CA PHE A 42 -6.69 -0.03 6.54
C PHE A 42 -5.90 -0.99 5.66
N VAL A 43 -6.13 -2.30 5.82
CA VAL A 43 -5.44 -3.35 5.05
C VAL A 43 -5.63 -3.14 3.55
N ALA A 44 -6.86 -2.91 3.10
CA ALA A 44 -7.14 -2.65 1.67
C ALA A 44 -6.38 -1.43 1.14
N ARG A 45 -6.35 -0.31 1.89
CA ARG A 45 -5.62 0.89 1.47
C ARG A 45 -4.11 0.74 1.52
N ARG A 46 -3.59 -0.01 2.49
CA ARG A 46 -2.17 -0.36 2.61
C ARG A 46 -1.74 -1.23 1.43
N ASP A 47 -2.50 -2.27 1.12
CA ASP A 47 -2.16 -3.23 0.06
C ASP A 47 -2.20 -2.54 -1.31
N LEU A 48 -3.21 -1.70 -1.56
CA LEU A 48 -3.26 -0.86 -2.76
C LEU A 48 -2.04 0.06 -2.86
N PHE A 49 -1.67 0.71 -1.76
CA PHE A 49 -0.51 1.59 -1.72
C PHE A 49 0.78 0.81 -2.01
N LEU A 50 1.04 -0.30 -1.32
CA LEU A 50 2.22 -1.15 -1.53
C LEU A 50 2.30 -1.66 -2.97
N SER A 51 1.16 -2.07 -3.56
CA SER A 51 1.10 -2.51 -4.96
C SER A 51 1.51 -1.40 -5.93
N ARG A 52 0.99 -0.18 -5.74
CA ARG A 52 1.35 0.98 -6.58
C ARG A 52 2.81 1.36 -6.37
N SER A 53 3.28 1.35 -5.13
CA SER A 53 4.67 1.66 -4.83
C SER A 53 5.64 0.66 -5.44
N LEU A 54 5.33 -0.63 -5.38
CA LEU A 54 6.14 -1.68 -6.00
C LEU A 54 6.19 -1.53 -7.53
N ALA A 55 5.06 -1.20 -8.16
CA ALA A 55 5.01 -0.94 -9.60
C ALA A 55 5.91 0.24 -9.99
N ALA A 56 5.79 1.38 -9.29
CA ALA A 56 6.62 2.55 -9.57
C ALA A 56 8.12 2.27 -9.32
N ILE A 57 8.47 1.59 -8.22
CA ILE A 57 9.86 1.20 -7.95
C ILE A 57 10.40 0.28 -9.04
N THR A 58 9.60 -0.68 -9.51
CA THR A 58 10.00 -1.61 -10.58
C THR A 58 10.19 -0.86 -11.89
N TYR A 59 9.28 0.07 -12.22
CA TYR A 59 9.40 0.95 -13.38
C TYR A 59 10.71 1.74 -13.35
N PHE A 60 11.01 2.41 -12.25
CA PHE A 60 12.23 3.20 -12.13
C PHE A 60 13.50 2.37 -12.06
N SER A 61 13.44 1.16 -11.50
CA SER A 61 14.57 0.23 -11.51
C SER A 61 14.91 -0.19 -12.94
N ALA A 62 13.90 -0.59 -13.72
CA ALA A 62 14.08 -0.96 -15.13
C ALA A 62 14.54 0.23 -16.00
N MET A 63 14.04 1.43 -15.72
CA MET A 63 14.51 2.64 -16.39
C MET A 63 15.94 3.00 -15.97
N GLY A 64 16.34 2.74 -14.73
CA GLY A 64 17.72 2.92 -14.27
C GLY A 64 18.71 2.00 -14.96
N GLU A 65 18.35 0.73 -15.16
CA GLU A 65 19.17 -0.21 -15.91
C GLU A 65 19.36 0.21 -17.38
N ARG A 66 18.32 0.79 -18.00
CA ARG A 66 18.36 1.24 -19.40
C ARG A 66 19.02 2.60 -19.59
N CYS A 67 18.79 3.53 -18.67
CA CYS A 67 19.11 4.95 -18.84
C CYS A 67 20.11 5.48 -17.82
N GLY A 68 20.72 4.62 -16.99
CA GLY A 68 21.73 5.03 -16.02
C GLY A 68 21.18 5.84 -14.83
N VAL A 69 19.87 5.76 -14.54
CA VAL A 69 19.29 6.43 -13.36
C VAL A 69 19.97 5.89 -12.08
N PRO A 70 20.35 6.75 -11.12
CA PRO A 70 21.00 6.32 -9.90
C PRO A 70 20.16 5.26 -9.17
N PRO A 71 20.77 4.19 -8.64
CA PRO A 71 20.09 3.08 -7.95
C PRO A 71 19.44 3.48 -6.61
N VAL A 72 19.33 4.77 -6.32
CA VAL A 72 18.79 5.32 -5.08
C VAL A 72 17.32 4.95 -4.91
N LEU A 73 16.55 4.90 -6.01
CA LEU A 73 15.18 4.39 -6.00
C LEU A 73 15.11 2.88 -5.69
N GLY A 74 16.12 2.12 -6.13
CA GLY A 74 16.25 0.71 -5.76
C GLY A 74 16.54 0.50 -4.27
N LYS A 75 17.32 1.41 -3.65
CA LYS A 75 17.58 1.39 -2.19
C LYS A 75 16.36 1.78 -1.35
N MET A 76 15.45 2.62 -1.87
CA MET A 76 14.17 2.92 -1.22
C MET A 76 13.26 1.69 -1.11
N LYS A 77 13.40 0.71 -2.02
CA LYS A 77 12.56 -0.50 -2.07
C LYS A 77 12.58 -1.30 -0.76
N GLY A 78 13.77 -1.53 -0.21
CA GLY A 78 13.94 -2.37 0.97
C GLY A 78 13.42 -1.69 2.23
N SER A 79 14.00 -0.53 2.58
CA SER A 79 13.71 0.13 3.86
C SER A 79 12.25 0.57 4.02
N PHE A 80 11.60 0.97 2.93
CA PHE A 80 10.24 1.47 2.99
C PHE A 80 9.19 0.36 3.13
N ILE A 81 9.33 -0.71 2.35
CA ILE A 81 8.42 -1.87 2.42
C ILE A 81 8.63 -2.63 3.72
N ASP A 82 9.88 -2.79 4.17
CA ASP A 82 10.20 -3.53 5.38
C ASP A 82 9.74 -2.82 6.67
N SER A 83 9.64 -1.49 6.64
CA SER A 83 9.10 -0.68 7.75
C SER A 83 7.57 -0.65 7.80
N CYS A 84 6.87 -1.26 6.83
CA CYS A 84 5.42 -1.29 6.80
C CYS A 84 4.87 -2.09 7.99
N PRO A 85 3.98 -1.52 8.82
CA PRO A 85 3.31 -2.26 9.87
C PRO A 85 2.62 -3.49 9.28
N LYS A 86 3.12 -4.66 9.65
CA LYS A 86 2.49 -5.93 9.31
C LYS A 86 1.14 -5.91 10.01
N GLY A 87 0.06 -5.82 9.23
CA GLY A 87 -1.33 -5.88 9.66
C GLY A 87 -1.73 -7.24 10.22
N ASN A 88 -0.86 -7.84 11.02
CA ASN A 88 -1.06 -9.07 11.76
C ASN A 88 -1.94 -8.75 12.98
N PHE A 89 -3.14 -8.27 12.68
CA PHE A 89 -4.16 -8.00 13.67
C PHE A 89 -4.63 -9.33 14.26
N ASP A 90 -4.85 -9.37 15.57
CA ASP A 90 -5.44 -10.55 16.18
C ASP A 90 -6.79 -10.86 15.54
N THR A 91 -6.96 -12.10 15.09
CA THR A 91 -8.21 -12.59 14.50
C THR A 91 -9.36 -12.53 15.50
N THR A 92 -9.08 -12.68 16.80
CA THR A 92 -10.08 -12.71 17.86
C THR A 92 -9.99 -11.45 18.69
N LEU A 93 -11.01 -10.59 18.60
CA LEU A 93 -11.10 -9.38 19.42
C LEU A 93 -11.84 -9.67 20.73
N THR A 94 -11.19 -9.39 21.85
CA THR A 94 -11.70 -9.57 23.20
C THR A 94 -11.70 -8.24 23.96
N ALA A 95 -12.26 -8.23 25.17
CA ALA A 95 -12.17 -7.06 26.03
C ALA A 95 -10.71 -6.68 26.35
N ASP A 96 -9.82 -7.67 26.39
CA ASP A 96 -8.44 -7.52 26.87
C ASP A 96 -7.51 -6.96 25.78
N ASN A 97 -7.75 -7.27 24.50
CA ASN A 97 -6.89 -6.82 23.40
C ASN A 97 -7.46 -5.65 22.58
N ILE A 98 -8.73 -5.26 22.78
CA ILE A 98 -9.37 -4.26 21.92
C ILE A 98 -8.65 -2.90 21.90
N TYR A 99 -8.04 -2.52 23.01
CA TYR A 99 -7.34 -1.25 23.13
C TYR A 99 -6.00 -1.25 22.39
N SER A 100 -5.18 -2.28 22.57
CA SER A 100 -3.90 -2.40 21.84
C SER A 100 -4.16 -2.47 20.34
N GLU A 101 -5.23 -3.11 19.93
CA GLU A 101 -5.61 -3.26 18.53
C GLU A 101 -6.11 -1.96 17.89
N GLU A 102 -6.82 -1.11 18.64
CA GLU A 102 -7.15 0.25 18.21
C GLU A 102 -5.89 1.11 18.03
N ILE A 103 -4.90 0.98 18.92
CA ILE A 103 -3.62 1.67 18.80
C ILE A 103 -2.88 1.20 17.55
N SER A 104 -2.78 -0.12 17.34
CA SER A 104 -2.14 -0.70 16.16
C SER A 104 -2.73 -0.17 14.86
N VAL A 105 -4.06 -0.10 14.75
CA VAL A 105 -4.71 0.50 13.57
C VAL A 105 -4.34 1.98 13.45
N LYS A 106 -4.40 2.76 14.53
CA LYS A 106 -4.08 4.19 14.51
C LYS A 106 -2.64 4.46 14.06
N LEU A 107 -1.68 3.67 14.55
CA LEU A 107 -0.28 3.77 14.15
C LEU A 107 -0.10 3.36 12.68
N GLY A 108 -0.80 2.32 12.23
CA GLY A 108 -0.83 1.92 10.83
C GLY A 108 -1.33 3.04 9.91
N GLU A 109 -2.43 3.72 10.28
CA GLU A 109 -2.95 4.87 9.53
C GLU A 109 -1.95 6.02 9.46
N ALA A 110 -1.33 6.36 10.59
CA ALA A 110 -0.34 7.43 10.64
C ALA A 110 0.89 7.11 9.77
N TRP A 111 1.34 5.85 9.79
CA TRP A 111 2.40 5.38 8.89
C TRP A 111 1.97 5.50 7.44
N LEU A 112 0.77 5.03 7.07
CA LEU A 112 0.28 5.05 5.69
C LEU A 112 0.16 6.49 5.15
N GLU A 113 -0.30 7.42 5.97
CA GLU A 113 -0.41 8.83 5.61
C GLU A 113 0.98 9.45 5.35
N LYS A 114 1.94 9.18 6.23
CA LYS A 114 3.33 9.63 6.04
C LYS A 114 3.93 9.01 4.78
N ALA A 115 3.75 7.71 4.62
CA ALA A 115 4.22 6.93 3.49
C ALA A 115 3.71 7.48 2.15
N ARG A 116 2.41 7.79 2.07
CA ARG A 116 1.80 8.40 0.88
C ARG A 116 2.42 9.74 0.53
N LYS A 117 2.58 10.63 1.52
CA LYS A 117 3.20 11.95 1.30
C LYS A 117 4.62 11.84 0.75
N SER A 118 5.41 10.92 1.29
CA SER A 118 6.76 10.65 0.80
C SER A 118 6.79 10.04 -0.60
N PHE A 119 5.70 9.38 -1.04
CA PHE A 119 5.62 8.71 -2.32
C PHE A 119 5.10 9.61 -3.47
N VAL A 120 4.48 10.75 -3.16
CA VAL A 120 3.91 11.67 -4.16
C VAL A 120 4.91 12.06 -5.26
N PRO A 121 6.16 12.45 -4.98
CA PRO A 121 7.12 12.80 -6.04
C PRO A 121 7.41 11.64 -6.98
N ILE A 122 7.41 10.40 -6.48
CA ILE A 122 7.64 9.19 -7.29
C ILE A 122 6.44 8.96 -8.24
N GLU A 123 5.21 9.14 -7.76
CA GLU A 123 4.02 9.03 -8.61
C GLU A 123 4.02 10.11 -9.70
N LEU A 124 4.32 11.35 -9.35
CA LEU A 124 4.41 12.46 -10.30
C LEU A 124 5.49 12.23 -11.36
N ALA A 125 6.65 11.71 -10.95
CA ALA A 125 7.71 11.36 -11.88
C ALA A 125 7.29 10.24 -12.84
N MET A 126 6.59 9.21 -12.34
CA MET A 126 6.12 8.10 -13.17
C MET A 126 5.07 8.57 -14.18
N ASP A 127 4.11 9.39 -13.75
CA ASP A 127 3.07 9.96 -14.61
C ASP A 127 3.66 10.91 -15.68
N ALA A 128 4.64 11.72 -15.30
CA ALA A 128 5.35 12.59 -16.24
C ALA A 128 6.14 11.79 -17.28
N SER A 129 6.78 10.69 -16.86
CA SER A 129 7.47 9.77 -17.76
C SER A 129 6.51 9.14 -18.77
N ASN A 130 5.38 8.61 -18.28
CA ASN A 130 4.37 7.95 -19.11
C ASN A 130 3.66 8.92 -20.08
N SER A 131 3.55 10.20 -19.72
CA SER A 131 2.98 11.24 -20.59
C SER A 131 3.99 11.88 -21.55
N GLY A 132 5.26 11.49 -21.48
CA GLY A 132 6.33 12.10 -22.26
C GLY A 132 6.69 13.52 -21.81
N ASN A 133 6.19 13.98 -20.67
CA ASN A 133 6.39 15.34 -20.18
C ASN A 133 7.72 15.46 -19.44
N LYS A 134 8.79 15.67 -20.21
CA LYS A 134 10.16 15.83 -19.68
C LYS A 134 10.26 16.88 -18.58
N LYS A 135 9.66 18.06 -18.75
CA LYS A 135 9.75 19.15 -17.76
C LYS A 135 9.19 18.71 -16.39
N ARG A 136 7.99 18.14 -16.38
CA ARG A 136 7.36 17.64 -15.15
C ARG A 136 8.12 16.49 -14.53
N PHE A 137 8.74 15.65 -15.35
CA PHE A 137 9.57 14.57 -14.87
C PHE A 137 10.76 15.13 -14.07
N LEU A 138 11.49 16.10 -14.64
CA LEU A 138 12.62 16.75 -13.98
C LEU A 138 12.20 17.45 -12.68
N GLU A 139 11.06 18.18 -12.69
CA GLU A 139 10.51 18.83 -11.49
C GLU A 139 10.21 17.81 -10.37
N ALA A 140 9.58 16.69 -10.70
CA ALA A 140 9.27 15.64 -9.73
C ALA A 140 10.52 14.99 -9.14
N PHE A 141 11.59 14.85 -9.93
CA PHE A 141 12.88 14.35 -9.46
C PHE A 141 13.62 15.34 -8.57
N GLN A 142 13.55 16.64 -8.84
CA GLN A 142 14.10 17.67 -7.96
C GLN A 142 13.36 17.70 -6.60
N ASP A 143 12.05 17.50 -6.61
CA ASP A 143 11.27 17.40 -5.38
C ASP A 143 11.56 16.11 -4.61
N LEU A 144 11.84 15.01 -5.32
CA LEU A 144 12.38 13.80 -4.71
C LEU A 144 13.73 14.07 -4.03
N ASP A 145 14.64 14.81 -4.68
CA ASP A 145 15.96 15.14 -4.13
C ASP A 145 15.86 15.92 -2.82
N LYS A 146 14.98 16.93 -2.78
CA LYS A 146 14.71 17.72 -1.57
C LYS A 146 14.13 16.90 -0.42
N THR A 147 13.42 15.81 -0.72
CA THR A 147 12.64 15.04 0.26
C THR A 147 13.31 13.74 0.68
N ALA A 148 14.18 13.15 -0.15
CA ALA A 148 14.72 11.82 0.06
C ALA A 148 15.81 11.79 1.16
N ILE A 149 16.81 12.70 1.13
CA ILE A 149 17.87 12.80 2.16
C ILE A 149 18.46 14.23 2.13
N PRO A 150 18.34 15.04 3.20
CA PRO A 150 18.98 16.35 3.26
C PRO A 150 20.50 16.26 3.05
N GLY A 151 21.02 16.98 2.05
CA GLY A 151 22.46 17.08 1.78
C GLY A 151 23.05 16.04 0.83
N LEU A 152 22.24 15.10 0.32
CA LEU A 152 22.65 14.20 -0.75
C LEU A 152 21.92 14.62 -2.03
N SER A 153 22.58 15.41 -2.88
CA SER A 153 22.05 15.64 -4.22
C SER A 153 22.24 14.39 -5.06
N LEU A 154 21.13 13.75 -5.38
CA LEU A 154 21.05 12.56 -6.20
C LEU A 154 21.22 12.87 -7.69
N PHE A 155 21.14 14.16 -8.06
CA PHE A 155 21.04 14.62 -9.44
C PHE A 155 21.92 15.86 -9.66
N THR A 156 23.18 15.65 -10.03
CA THR A 156 24.02 16.72 -10.55
C THR A 156 23.60 17.08 -11.98
N ASP A 157 23.87 18.31 -12.42
CA ASP A 157 23.60 18.74 -13.81
C ASP A 157 24.21 17.79 -14.84
N GLU A 158 25.41 17.28 -14.56
CA GLU A 158 26.10 16.29 -15.41
C GLU A 158 25.35 14.96 -15.50
N LEU A 159 24.82 14.47 -14.37
CA LEU A 159 24.07 13.23 -14.32
C LEU A 159 22.71 13.37 -15.02
N MET A 160 22.08 14.54 -14.93
CA MET A 160 20.87 14.86 -15.67
C MET A 160 21.12 14.96 -17.18
N ALA A 161 22.20 15.62 -17.60
CA ALA A 161 22.58 15.69 -19.02
C ALA A 161 22.88 14.30 -19.62
N ASP A 162 23.59 13.44 -18.88
CA ASP A 162 23.88 12.07 -19.33
C ASP A 162 22.60 11.22 -19.42
N TRP A 163 21.71 11.35 -18.44
CA TRP A 163 20.41 10.66 -18.47
C TRP A 163 19.57 11.12 -19.67
N GLU A 164 19.47 12.42 -19.94
CA GLU A 164 18.74 12.96 -21.08
C GLU A 164 19.25 12.42 -22.41
N ARG A 165 20.58 12.31 -22.55
CA ARG A 165 21.22 11.72 -23.72
C ARG A 165 20.81 10.26 -23.90
N ARG A 166 20.92 9.44 -22.85
CA ARG A 166 20.56 8.00 -22.91
C ARG A 166 19.07 7.78 -23.17
N VAL A 167 18.22 8.64 -22.63
CA VAL A 167 16.77 8.61 -22.86
C VAL A 167 16.43 8.94 -24.30
N LYS A 168 17.14 9.90 -24.91
CA LYS A 168 17.03 10.21 -26.34
C LYS A 168 17.51 9.04 -27.20
N GLU A 169 18.66 8.44 -26.86
CA GLU A 169 19.18 7.24 -27.53
C GLU A 169 18.23 6.05 -27.42
N ALA A 170 17.52 5.90 -26.29
CA ALA A 170 16.53 4.86 -26.05
C ALA A 170 15.14 5.14 -26.67
N GLY A 171 14.92 6.33 -27.25
CA GLY A 171 13.65 6.72 -27.85
C GLY A 171 12.47 6.80 -26.87
N ILE A 172 12.74 7.08 -25.59
CA ILE A 172 11.71 7.08 -24.54
C ILE A 172 10.86 8.36 -24.58
N PHE A 173 11.45 9.50 -24.94
CA PHE A 173 10.73 10.73 -25.21
C PHE A 173 10.74 11.03 -26.71
N VAL A 174 9.56 11.24 -27.28
CA VAL A 174 9.40 11.75 -28.65
C VAL A 174 9.54 13.27 -28.57
N GLU A 175 10.47 13.86 -29.33
CA GLU A 175 10.58 15.32 -29.45
C GLU A 175 9.24 15.84 -30.00
N GLY A 176 8.53 16.61 -29.17
CA GLY A 176 7.32 17.33 -29.52
C GLY A 176 7.59 18.81 -29.72
#